data_AF-A0AAD7EDP3-F1
#
_entry.id   AF-A0AAD7EDP3-F1
#
_cell.length_a   1.000
_cell.length_b   1.000
_cell.length_c   1.000
_cell.angle_alpha   90.00
_cell.angle_beta   90.00
_cell.angle_gamma   90.00
#
_symmetry.space_group_name_H-M   'P 1'
#
loop_
_entity.id
_entity.type
_entity.pdbx_description
1 polymer ?
#
loop_
_entity_poly.entity_id
_entity_poly.type
_entity_poly.pdbx_seq_one_letter_code
_entity_poly.pdbx_strand_id
1 'polypeptide(L)'
;IDDYDTFHVWLEEEKDYLLGLDTGLFKKREETVEMEYVQRLVNLEASEYVFDYNPAFISPVARRHTIEQRNWDLELVQDLEVKMEIESRWTSSDAEWISAAAAIKNHKYQGALDVIEKIIVERLFEMTKIHQP
;
A
#
# COMPACT_ATOMS: atom_id res chain seq x y z
N ILE A 1 -4.24 39.50 13.34
CA ILE A 1 -3.99 38.43 12.36
C ILE A 1 -5.36 37.86 12.09
N ASP A 2 -5.91 38.19 10.93
CA ASP A 2 -7.27 37.85 10.57
C ASP A 2 -7.33 36.37 10.19
N ASP A 3 -8.34 35.67 10.69
CA ASP A 3 -8.54 34.22 10.52
C ASP A 3 -8.67 33.85 9.03
N TYR A 4 -9.23 34.78 8.25
CA TYR A 4 -9.39 34.66 6.80
C TYR A 4 -8.08 34.67 6.02
N ASP A 5 -7.11 35.50 6.39
CA ASP A 5 -5.80 35.54 5.73
C ASP A 5 -5.01 34.25 6.00
N THR A 6 -5.18 33.66 7.18
CA THR A 6 -4.54 32.39 7.55
C THR A 6 -5.12 31.23 6.73
N PHE A 7 -6.45 31.22 6.56
CA PHE A 7 -7.12 30.21 5.75
C PHE A 7 -6.68 30.23 4.28
N HIS A 8 -6.52 31.41 3.68
CA HIS A 8 -6.09 31.51 2.28
C HIS A 8 -4.65 31.04 2.06
N VAL A 9 -3.76 31.31 3.03
CA VAL A 9 -2.39 30.80 3.01
C VAL A 9 -2.40 29.27 3.10
N TRP A 10 -3.14 28.69 4.04
CA TRP A 10 -3.25 27.22 4.15
C TRP A 10 -3.88 26.58 2.91
N LEU A 11 -4.87 27.25 2.30
CA LEU A 11 -5.51 26.76 1.08
C LEU A 11 -4.53 26.73 -0.11
N GLU A 12 -3.64 27.71 -0.21
CA GLU A 12 -2.61 27.78 -1.24
C GLU A 12 -1.50 26.74 -0.99
N GLU A 13 -1.06 26.58 0.27
CA GLU A 13 -0.13 25.53 0.68
C GLU A 13 -0.68 24.12 0.41
N GLU A 14 -1.97 23.88 0.71
CA GLU A 14 -2.64 22.59 0.48
C GLU A 14 -2.81 22.33 -1.02
N LYS A 15 -3.17 23.34 -1.80
CA LYS A 15 -3.26 23.24 -3.25
C LYS A 15 -1.90 22.86 -3.85
N ASP A 16 -0.82 23.47 -3.37
CA ASP A 16 0.54 23.16 -3.84
C ASP A 16 0.97 21.74 -3.41
N TYR A 17 0.59 21.30 -2.20
CA TYR A 17 0.80 19.94 -1.72
C TYR A 17 0.07 18.90 -2.60
N LEU A 18 -1.22 19.11 -2.86
CA LEU A 18 -2.05 18.25 -3.70
C LEU A 18 -1.60 18.23 -5.16
N LEU A 19 -1.23 19.37 -5.71
CA LEU A 19 -0.65 19.45 -7.06
C LEU A 19 0.69 18.73 -7.12
N GLY A 20 1.52 18.82 -6.09
CA GLY A 20 2.76 18.07 -6.02
C GLY A 20 2.55 16.55 -5.91
N LEU A 21 1.45 16.11 -5.27
CA LEU A 21 1.02 14.71 -5.20
C LEU A 21 0.54 14.19 -6.57
N ASP A 22 -0.31 14.96 -7.27
CA ASP A 22 -0.88 14.59 -8.57
C ASP A 22 0.17 14.62 -9.70
N THR A 23 1.08 15.59 -9.68
CA THR A 23 2.18 15.70 -10.64
C THR A 23 3.34 14.74 -10.37
N GLY A 24 3.32 14.02 -9.24
CA GLY A 24 4.39 13.10 -8.84
C GLY A 24 5.68 13.77 -8.37
N LEU A 25 5.67 15.10 -8.15
CA LEU A 25 6.76 15.89 -7.56
C LEU A 25 7.02 15.49 -6.10
N PHE A 26 5.95 15.28 -5.32
CA PHE A 26 6.00 14.46 -4.11
C PHE A 26 5.88 13.03 -4.61
N LYS A 27 7.05 12.41 -4.84
CA LYS A 27 7.26 11.06 -5.37
C LYS A 27 6.00 10.23 -5.18
N LYS A 28 5.22 10.05 -6.26
CA LYS A 28 4.08 9.14 -6.33
C LYS A 28 4.50 7.89 -5.58
N ARG A 29 3.95 7.74 -4.37
CA ARG A 29 4.41 6.90 -3.27
C ARG A 29 4.83 5.55 -3.83
N GLU A 30 6.11 5.38 -4.17
CA GLU A 30 6.53 4.22 -4.94
C GLU A 30 6.19 3.01 -4.10
N GLU A 31 5.35 2.13 -4.63
CA GLU A 31 5.30 0.75 -4.21
C GLU A 31 6.70 0.21 -4.53
N THR A 32 7.61 0.37 -3.55
CA THR A 32 9.00 0.07 -3.79
C THR A 32 9.13 -1.42 -4.01
N VAL A 33 10.17 -1.85 -4.72
CA VAL A 33 10.36 -3.28 -5.01
C VAL A 33 10.49 -4.07 -3.69
N GLU A 34 11.02 -3.44 -2.63
CA GLU A 34 11.06 -3.97 -1.27
C GLU A 34 9.65 -4.15 -0.64
N MET A 35 8.74 -3.19 -0.84
CA MET A 35 7.36 -3.29 -0.35
C MET A 35 6.61 -4.41 -1.07
N GLU A 36 6.79 -4.51 -2.39
CA GLU A 36 6.23 -5.61 -3.18
C GLU A 36 6.79 -6.95 -2.68
N TYR A 37 8.11 -7.05 -2.52
CA TYR A 37 8.77 -8.26 -2.02
C TYR A 37 8.24 -8.70 -0.65
N VAL A 38 8.15 -7.80 0.32
CA VAL A 38 7.58 -8.11 1.65
C VAL A 38 6.12 -8.55 1.54
N GLN A 39 5.31 -7.89 0.72
CA GLN A 39 3.91 -8.28 0.52
C GLN A 39 3.79 -9.67 -0.11
N ARG A 40 4.71 -10.05 -1.02
CA ARG A 40 4.78 -11.39 -1.61
C ARG A 40 5.23 -12.45 -0.63
N LEU A 41 6.20 -12.15 0.24
CA LEU A 41 6.61 -13.05 1.33
C LEU A 41 5.45 -13.37 2.27
N VAL A 42 4.65 -12.37 2.64
CA VAL A 42 3.46 -12.55 3.49
C VAL A 42 2.41 -13.43 2.79
N ASN A 43 2.21 -13.26 1.48
CA ASN A 43 1.27 -14.09 0.72
C ASN A 43 1.75 -15.55 0.63
N LEU A 44 3.05 -15.76 0.39
CA LEU A 44 3.65 -17.09 0.38
C LEU A 44 3.46 -17.78 1.73
N GLU A 45 3.78 -17.11 2.84
CA GLU A 45 3.57 -17.65 4.20
C GLU A 45 2.10 -18.04 4.45
N ALA A 46 1.15 -17.19 4.02
CA ALA A 46 -0.26 -17.50 4.13
C ALA A 46 -0.67 -18.73 3.30
N SER A 47 -0.14 -18.86 2.08
CA SER A 47 -0.40 -20.02 1.21
C SER A 47 0.16 -21.32 1.79
N GLU A 48 1.34 -21.26 2.44
CA GLU A 48 1.98 -22.40 3.10
C GLU A 48 1.20 -22.83 4.35
N TYR A 49 0.74 -21.87 5.16
CA TYR A 49 -0.11 -22.17 6.31
C TYR A 49 -1.41 -22.89 5.93
N VAL A 50 -2.07 -22.44 4.85
CA VAL A 50 -3.30 -23.09 4.35
C VAL A 50 -3.02 -24.52 3.87
N PHE A 51 -1.86 -24.76 3.26
CA PHE A 51 -1.44 -26.07 2.80
C PHE A 51 -1.18 -27.04 3.99
N ASP A 52 -0.48 -26.58 5.03
CA ASP A 52 -0.06 -27.42 6.15
C ASP A 52 -1.20 -27.79 7.12
N TYR A 53 -2.13 -26.87 7.38
CA TYR A 53 -3.18 -27.04 8.42
C TYR A 53 -4.54 -27.49 7.90
N ASN A 54 -4.76 -27.53 6.57
CA ASN A 54 -6.03 -27.97 5.98
C ASN A 54 -5.93 -29.21 5.06
N PRO A 55 -5.13 -30.26 5.36
CA PRO A 55 -5.00 -31.38 4.43
C PRO A 55 -6.22 -32.32 4.39
N ALA A 56 -7.09 -32.31 5.42
CA ALA A 56 -8.12 -33.34 5.63
C ALA A 56 -9.53 -33.01 5.12
N PHE A 57 -9.85 -31.74 4.83
CA PHE A 57 -11.19 -31.29 4.41
C PHE A 57 -11.23 -30.61 3.04
N ILE A 58 -10.10 -30.52 2.35
CA ILE A 58 -9.99 -29.85 1.06
C ILE A 58 -10.30 -30.85 -0.07
N SER A 59 -11.26 -30.49 -0.94
CA SER A 59 -11.56 -31.28 -2.14
C SER A 59 -10.31 -31.45 -3.02
N PRO A 60 -10.21 -32.51 -3.84
CA PRO A 60 -9.05 -32.72 -4.71
C PRO A 60 -8.73 -31.52 -5.61
N VAL A 61 -9.76 -30.76 -5.99
CA VAL A 61 -9.65 -29.53 -6.80
C VAL A 61 -9.07 -28.39 -5.97
N ALA A 62 -9.60 -28.15 -4.77
CA ALA A 62 -9.10 -27.10 -3.89
C ALA A 62 -7.64 -27.37 -3.45
N ARG A 63 -7.24 -28.64 -3.30
CA ARG A 63 -5.85 -29.00 -2.99
C ARG A 63 -4.90 -28.68 -4.15
N ARG A 64 -5.33 -28.86 -5.38
CA ARG A 64 -4.53 -28.47 -6.55
C ARG A 64 -4.38 -26.95 -6.60
N HIS A 65 -5.45 -26.21 -6.39
CA HIS A 65 -5.41 -24.75 -6.38
C HIS A 65 -4.49 -24.18 -5.29
N THR A 66 -4.49 -24.75 -4.07
CA THR A 66 -3.57 -24.27 -3.03
C THR A 66 -2.10 -24.55 -3.37
N ILE A 67 -1.80 -25.70 -3.98
CA ILE A 67 -0.45 -26.03 -4.47
C ILE A 67 -0.03 -25.08 -5.59
N GLU A 68 -0.91 -24.87 -6.58
CA GLU A 68 -0.68 -23.96 -7.70
C GLU A 68 -0.43 -22.53 -7.21
N GLN A 69 -1.25 -22.05 -6.28
CA GLN A 69 -1.11 -20.73 -5.68
C GLN A 69 0.20 -20.57 -4.91
N ARG A 70 0.55 -21.54 -4.07
CA ARG A 70 1.85 -21.55 -3.36
C ARG A 70 3.02 -21.50 -4.35
N ASN A 71 2.98 -22.31 -5.41
CA ASN A 71 4.06 -22.35 -6.40
C ASN A 71 4.17 -21.02 -7.16
N TRP A 72 3.04 -20.42 -7.51
CA TRP A 72 2.99 -19.10 -8.14
C TRP A 72 3.56 -18.02 -7.22
N ASP A 73 3.15 -17.99 -5.95
CA ASP A 73 3.68 -17.03 -4.98
C ASP A 73 5.18 -17.22 -4.75
N LEU A 74 5.67 -18.47 -4.76
CA LEU A 74 7.10 -18.79 -4.65
C LEU A 74 7.90 -18.30 -5.87
N GLU A 75 7.40 -18.51 -7.09
CA GLU A 75 8.03 -18.05 -8.33
C GLU A 75 8.19 -16.52 -8.33
N LEU A 76 7.13 -15.80 -7.96
CA LEU A 76 7.17 -14.34 -7.86
C LEU A 76 8.17 -13.84 -6.80
N VAL A 77 8.26 -14.51 -5.65
CA VAL A 77 9.25 -14.19 -4.61
C VAL A 77 10.67 -14.40 -5.14
N GLN A 78 10.92 -15.49 -5.87
CA GLN A 78 12.23 -15.79 -6.45
C GLN A 78 12.64 -14.79 -7.53
N ASP A 79 11.71 -14.38 -8.40
CA ASP A 79 11.96 -13.36 -9.42
C ASP A 79 12.36 -12.01 -8.78
N LEU A 80 11.71 -11.64 -7.68
CA LEU A 80 12.05 -10.44 -6.91
C LEU A 80 13.40 -10.58 -6.19
N GLU A 81 13.71 -11.76 -5.64
CA GLU A 81 15.02 -12.04 -5.02
C GLU A 81 16.16 -11.87 -6.04
N VAL A 82 15.99 -12.37 -7.27
CA VAL A 82 16.96 -12.17 -8.36
C VAL A 82 17.07 -10.70 -8.74
N LYS A 83 15.95 -9.99 -8.87
CA LYS A 83 15.92 -8.57 -9.26
C LYS A 83 16.60 -7.67 -8.22
N MET A 84 16.49 -8.03 -6.94
CA MET A 84 17.06 -7.26 -5.82
C MET A 84 18.44 -7.76 -5.39
N GLU A 85 18.98 -8.79 -6.06
CA GLU A 85 20.28 -9.41 -5.72
C GLU A 85 20.32 -9.92 -4.26
N ILE A 86 19.20 -10.45 -3.76
CA ILE A 86 19.08 -10.96 -2.40
C ILE A 86 19.69 -12.37 -2.32
N GLU A 87 20.71 -12.53 -1.49
CA GLU A 87 21.36 -13.82 -1.26
C GLU A 87 20.57 -14.73 -0.29
N SER A 88 19.89 -14.13 0.70
CA SER A 88 19.10 -14.84 1.71
C SER A 88 17.73 -14.21 1.86
N ARG A 89 16.68 -15.05 1.76
CA ARG A 89 15.29 -14.63 1.92
C ARG A 89 15.07 -13.87 3.22
N TRP A 90 14.39 -12.72 3.13
CA TRP A 90 14.06 -11.93 4.30
C TRP A 90 13.07 -12.65 5.20
N THR A 91 13.28 -12.46 6.50
CA THR A 91 12.45 -12.94 7.59
C THR A 91 11.86 -11.76 8.35
N SER A 92 10.83 -11.99 9.15
CA SER A 92 10.19 -10.96 9.97
C SER A 92 11.11 -10.32 11.03
N SER A 93 12.31 -10.87 11.22
CA SER A 93 13.33 -10.33 12.13
C SER A 93 14.34 -9.41 11.44
N ASP A 94 14.38 -9.39 10.11
CA ASP A 94 15.35 -8.60 9.35
C ASP A 94 14.94 -7.13 9.31
N ALA A 95 15.93 -6.23 9.41
CA ALA A 95 15.70 -4.80 9.51
C ALA A 95 15.02 -4.23 8.25
N GLU A 96 15.41 -4.76 7.10
CA GLU A 96 14.88 -4.42 5.78
C GLU A 96 13.41 -4.83 5.67
N TRP A 97 13.07 -6.04 6.14
CA TRP A 97 11.69 -6.50 6.20
C TRP A 97 10.83 -5.61 7.09
N ILE A 98 11.33 -5.26 8.28
CA ILE A 98 10.61 -4.41 9.24
C ILE A 98 10.37 -3.02 8.65
N SER A 99 11.39 -2.44 8.02
CA SER A 99 11.31 -1.13 7.37
C SER A 99 10.27 -1.12 6.25
N ALA A 100 10.33 -2.10 5.34
CA ALA A 100 9.39 -2.23 4.24
C ALA A 100 7.96 -2.53 4.74
N ALA A 101 7.81 -3.38 5.76
CA ALA A 101 6.51 -3.64 6.39
C ALA A 101 5.90 -2.39 7.04
N ALA A 102 6.72 -1.56 7.67
CA ALA A 102 6.29 -0.25 8.19
C ALA A 102 5.90 0.71 7.06
N ALA A 103 6.65 0.73 5.95
CA ALA A 103 6.32 1.51 4.77
C ALA A 103 4.97 1.09 4.14
N ILE A 104 4.68 -0.22 4.05
CA ILE A 104 3.38 -0.74 3.58
C ILE A 104 2.23 -0.25 4.48
N LYS A 105 2.40 -0.30 5.80
CA LYS A 105 1.38 0.19 6.74
C LYS A 105 1.15 1.70 6.59
N ASN A 106 2.23 2.48 6.51
CA ASN A 106 2.14 3.92 6.31
C ASN A 106 1.49 4.27 4.97
N HIS A 107 1.81 3.54 3.90
CA HIS A 107 1.17 3.69 2.60
C HIS A 107 -0.35 3.48 2.67
N LYS A 108 -0.82 2.43 3.36
CA LYS A 108 -2.25 2.17 3.56
C LYS A 108 -2.94 3.26 4.38
N TYR A 109 -2.30 3.71 5.47
CA TYR A 109 -2.83 4.79 6.30
C TYR A 109 -2.99 6.08 5.50
N GLN A 110 -1.97 6.43 4.75
CA GLN A 110 -1.97 7.66 3.97
C GLN A 110 -2.94 7.60 2.80
N GLY A 111 -3.05 6.47 2.09
CA GLY A 111 -4.09 6.32 1.08
C GLY A 111 -5.51 6.46 1.65
N ALA A 112 -5.73 6.02 2.89
CA ALA A 112 -7.01 6.27 3.57
C ALA A 112 -7.22 7.75 3.93
N LEU A 113 -6.16 8.46 4.33
CA LEU A 113 -6.21 9.91 4.56
C LEU A 113 -6.53 10.66 3.26
N ASP A 114 -5.82 10.35 2.16
CA ASP A 114 -6.01 10.99 0.85
C ASP A 114 -7.49 10.86 0.40
N VAL A 115 -8.12 9.71 0.67
CA VAL A 115 -9.56 9.48 0.38
C VAL A 115 -10.46 10.37 1.23
N ILE A 116 -10.18 10.50 2.54
CA ILE A 116 -10.97 11.32 3.45
C ILE A 116 -10.84 12.79 3.07
N GLU A 117 -9.63 13.25 2.81
CA GLU A 117 -9.34 14.62 2.40
C GLU A 117 -10.12 14.97 1.13
N LYS A 118 -10.07 14.11 0.11
CA LYS A 118 -10.86 14.27 -1.11
C LYS A 118 -12.36 14.44 -0.81
N ILE A 119 -12.94 13.61 0.05
CA ILE A 119 -14.37 13.70 0.40
C ILE A 119 -14.68 15.02 1.11
N ILE A 120 -13.81 15.45 2.04
CA ILE A 120 -13.99 16.72 2.76
C ILE A 120 -13.94 17.89 1.78
N VAL A 121 -12.94 17.91 0.90
CA VAL A 121 -12.77 18.95 -0.12
C VAL A 121 -13.97 18.98 -1.06
N GLU A 122 -14.42 17.82 -1.58
CA GLU A 122 -15.63 17.70 -2.40
C GLU A 122 -16.84 18.30 -1.66
N ARG A 123 -17.04 17.94 -0.39
CA ARG A 123 -18.15 18.43 0.41
C ARG A 123 -18.10 19.94 0.67
N LEU A 124 -16.91 20.48 0.94
CA LEU A 124 -16.71 21.92 1.12
C LEU A 124 -17.03 22.68 -0.18
N PHE A 125 -16.61 22.16 -1.34
CA PHE A 125 -16.95 22.75 -2.64
C PHE A 125 -18.45 22.65 -2.97
N GLU A 126 -19.12 21.55 -2.62
CA GLU A 126 -20.58 21.46 -2.73
C GLU A 126 -21.27 22.55 -1.89
N MET A 127 -20.84 22.72 -0.64
CA MET A 127 -21.44 23.69 0.27
C MET A 127 -21.19 25.13 -0.16
N THR A 128 -20.01 25.47 -0.69
CA THR A 128 -19.73 26.84 -1.17
C THR A 128 -20.52 27.19 -2.43
N LYS A 129 -20.75 26.24 -3.34
CA LYS A 129 -21.63 26.42 -4.52
C LYS A 129 -23.08 26.74 -4.14
N ILE A 130 -23.58 26.19 -3.02
CA ILE A 130 -24.96 26.44 -2.55
C ILE A 130 -25.14 27.87 -2.01
N HIS A 131 -24.05 28.53 -1.57
CA HIS A 131 -24.12 29.85 -0.94
C HIS A 131 -23.75 31.03 -1.87
N GLN A 132 -23.48 30.78 -3.16
CA GLN A 132 -23.36 31.85 -4.16
C GLN A 132 -24.70 32.06 -4.88
N PRO A 133 -25.34 33.24 -4.76
CA PRO A 133 -26.57 33.58 -5.49
C PRO A 133 -26.35 33.81 -6.99
#